data_AF-A0A960MPT8-F1
#
_entry.id   AF-A0A960MPT8-F1
#
_cell.length_a   1.000
_cell.length_b   1.000
_cell.length_c   1.000
_cell.angle_alpha   90.00
_cell.angle_beta   90.00
_cell.angle_gamma   90.00
#
_symmetry.space_group_name_H-M   'P 1'
#
loop_
_entity.id
_entity.type
_entity.pdbx_description
1 polymer ?
#
loop_
_entity_poly.entity_id
_entity_poly.type
_entity_poly.pdbx_seq_one_letter_code
_entity_poly.pdbx_strand_id
1 'polypeptide(L)'
;MGLYKPSELRQFLESLGVSPKKGLSQNFLIDGNILKKMVEAAQLKKGETVLEIGPGPGALTEALLGEGVRVIAIEKDEVLARHLERLDSRDSLRVIQEDIRHVDLAKLLEREGKVKVVANIPYSITGLLLQTLLPLGKHIQSLHLMVQKEVAD
;
A
#
# COMPACT_ATOMS: atom_id res chain seq x y z
N MET A 1 12.16 0.77 10.82
CA MET A 1 11.68 0.79 12.23
C MET A 1 10.54 -0.22 12.32
N GLY A 2 10.23 -0.84 13.45
CA GLY A 2 9.14 -1.82 13.51
C GLY A 2 7.77 -1.14 13.55
N LEU A 3 7.38 -0.41 12.48
CA LEU A 3 6.10 0.32 12.37
C LEU A 3 4.86 -0.57 12.53
N TYR A 4 5.06 -1.89 12.52
CA TYR A 4 4.09 -2.90 12.90
C TYR A 4 3.98 -3.14 14.42
N LYS A 5 4.52 -2.27 15.29
CA LYS A 5 4.30 -2.32 16.75
C LYS A 5 3.55 -1.07 17.21
N PRO A 6 2.52 -1.19 18.08
CA PRO A 6 1.72 -0.04 18.49
C PRO A 6 2.50 1.12 19.13
N SER A 7 3.48 0.83 19.99
CA SER A 7 4.28 1.86 20.66
C SER A 7 5.20 2.60 19.68
N GLU A 8 5.91 1.86 18.83
CA GLU A 8 6.81 2.42 17.81
C GLU A 8 6.02 3.23 16.78
N LEU A 9 4.84 2.76 16.36
CA LEU A 9 3.95 3.48 15.46
C LEU A 9 3.43 4.79 16.07
N ARG A 10 3.04 4.79 17.35
CA ARG A 10 2.57 6.02 18.01
C ARG A 10 3.68 7.06 18.07
N GLN A 11 4.86 6.67 18.55
CA GLN A 11 6.02 7.55 18.62
C GLN A 11 6.40 8.09 17.24
N PHE A 12 6.30 7.25 16.22
CA PHE A 12 6.53 7.65 14.83
C PHE A 12 5.55 8.72 14.35
N LEU A 13 4.25 8.48 14.49
CA LEU A 13 3.21 9.43 14.07
C LEU A 13 3.33 10.76 14.83
N GLU A 14 3.64 10.70 16.13
CA GLU A 14 3.95 11.89 16.96
C GLU A 14 5.15 12.67 16.42
N SER A 15 6.24 11.98 16.03
CA SER A 15 7.43 12.62 15.46
C SER A 15 7.16 13.31 14.12
N LEU A 16 6.14 12.86 13.39
CA LEU A 16 5.66 13.49 12.15
C LEU A 16 4.59 14.56 12.39
N GLY A 17 4.15 14.77 13.64
CA GLY A 17 3.07 15.69 13.98
C GLY A 17 1.71 15.27 13.41
N VAL A 18 1.52 13.98 13.14
CA VAL A 18 0.27 13.45 12.57
C VAL A 18 -0.46 12.55 13.56
N SER A 19 -1.77 12.48 13.41
CA SER A 19 -2.60 11.48 14.08
C SER A 19 -3.48 10.79 13.05
N PRO A 20 -3.91 9.52 13.28
CA PRO A 20 -4.79 8.82 12.37
C PRO A 20 -6.08 9.61 12.11
N LYS A 21 -6.35 9.91 10.84
CA LYS A 21 -7.49 10.72 10.40
C LYS A 21 -8.70 9.81 10.19
N LYS A 22 -9.71 9.93 11.06
CA LYS A 22 -10.99 9.19 10.92
C LYS A 22 -11.65 9.41 9.55
N GLY A 23 -11.61 10.63 9.02
CA GLY A 23 -12.16 10.97 7.71
C GLY A 23 -11.46 10.28 6.52
N LEU A 24 -10.25 9.75 6.72
CA LEU A 24 -9.53 8.95 5.73
C LEU A 24 -9.61 7.45 6.00
N SER A 25 -10.37 7.03 7.02
CA SER A 25 -10.49 5.62 7.44
C SER A 25 -9.14 4.92 7.66
N GLN A 26 -8.15 5.66 8.16
CA GLN A 26 -6.80 5.15 8.40
C GLN A 26 -6.80 4.08 9.49
N ASN A 27 -6.45 2.85 9.11
CA ASN A 27 -6.21 1.72 10.01
C ASN A 27 -4.85 1.13 9.64
N PHE A 28 -3.88 1.26 10.53
CA PHE A 28 -2.50 0.86 10.25
C PHE A 28 -2.21 -0.55 10.76
N LEU A 29 -1.45 -1.31 9.97
CA LEU A 29 -0.99 -2.65 10.35
C LEU A 29 -0.01 -2.58 11.52
N ILE A 30 -0.38 -3.22 12.63
CA ILE A 30 0.39 -3.28 13.89
C ILE A 30 0.70 -4.72 14.32
N ASP A 31 0.80 -5.63 13.35
CA ASP A 31 1.21 -7.02 13.59
C ASP A 31 2.17 -7.49 12.50
N GLY A 32 3.42 -7.75 12.89
CA GLY A 32 4.47 -8.22 11.98
C GLY A 32 4.20 -9.61 11.40
N ASN A 33 3.44 -10.47 12.10
CA ASN A 33 3.07 -11.79 11.58
C ASN A 33 2.04 -11.67 10.45
N ILE A 34 1.09 -10.75 10.56
CA ILE A 34 0.10 -10.50 9.50
C ILE A 34 0.78 -9.90 8.27
N LEU A 35 1.65 -8.91 8.49
CA LEU A 35 2.44 -8.31 7.42
C LEU A 35 3.30 -9.37 6.70
N LYS A 36 3.99 -10.24 7.44
CA LYS A 36 4.75 -11.35 6.86
C LYS A 36 3.86 -12.28 6.03
N LYS A 37 2.70 -12.69 6.56
CA LYS A 37 1.74 -13.53 5.83
C LYS A 37 1.23 -12.87 4.54
N MET A 38 1.00 -11.56 4.55
CA MET A 38 0.58 -10.83 3.35
C MET A 38 1.65 -10.87 2.26
N VAL A 39 2.91 -10.61 2.63
CA VAL A 39 4.05 -10.65 1.70
C VAL A 39 4.27 -12.06 1.16
N GLU A 40 4.23 -13.08 2.03
CA GLU A 40 4.36 -14.50 1.62
C GLU A 40 3.23 -14.92 0.68
N ALA A 41 1.98 -14.53 0.97
CA ALA A 41 0.82 -14.84 0.13
C ALA A 41 0.90 -14.18 -1.26
N ALA A 42 1.60 -13.04 -1.37
CA ALA A 42 1.80 -12.36 -2.65
C ALA A 42 2.81 -13.06 -3.58
N GLN A 43 3.56 -14.04 -3.06
CA GLN A 43 4.53 -14.86 -3.80
C GLN A 43 5.42 -14.01 -4.71
N LEU A 44 5.93 -12.91 -4.16
CA LEU A 44 6.68 -11.90 -4.89
C LEU A 44 7.99 -12.47 -5.45
N LYS A 45 8.38 -11.99 -6.63
CA LYS A 45 9.68 -12.28 -7.22
C LYS A 45 10.46 -10.98 -7.39
N LYS A 46 11.76 -11.05 -7.14
CA LYS A 46 12.67 -9.91 -7.33
C LYS A 46 12.49 -9.30 -8.73
N GLY A 47 12.36 -7.97 -8.78
CA GLY A 47 12.16 -7.21 -10.02
C GLY A 47 10.72 -7.13 -10.51
N GLU A 48 9.74 -7.79 -9.86
CA GLU A 48 8.33 -7.54 -10.12
C GLU A 48 7.93 -6.12 -9.66
N THR A 49 6.82 -5.62 -10.22
CA THR A 49 6.22 -4.34 -9.80
C THR A 49 4.99 -4.60 -8.94
N VAL A 50 4.93 -3.95 -7.78
CA VAL A 50 3.81 -4.00 -6.84
C VAL A 50 3.12 -2.63 -6.78
N LEU A 51 1.80 -2.62 -6.92
CA LEU A 51 0.96 -1.47 -6.60
C LEU A 51 0.46 -1.60 -5.16
N GLU A 52 0.77 -0.62 -4.32
CA GLU A 52 0.26 -0.48 -2.96
C GLU A 52 -0.66 0.74 -2.87
N ILE A 53 -1.87 0.55 -2.33
CA ILE A 53 -2.90 1.59 -2.21
C ILE A 53 -3.11 1.87 -0.73
N GLY A 54 -2.90 3.12 -0.30
CA GLY A 54 -2.99 3.50 1.12
C GLY A 54 -1.88 2.90 1.99
N PRO A 55 -0.59 3.07 1.62
CA PRO A 55 0.56 2.56 2.39
C PRO A 55 0.63 3.09 3.84
N GLY A 56 0.05 4.27 4.10
CA GLY A 56 0.08 4.91 5.41
C GLY A 56 1.51 5.15 5.90
N PRO A 57 1.87 4.73 7.12
CA PRO A 57 3.22 4.87 7.68
C PRO A 57 4.32 4.14 6.89
N GLY A 58 3.96 3.20 6.00
CA GLY A 58 4.93 2.48 5.17
C GLY A 58 5.41 1.14 5.72
N ALA A 59 4.75 0.57 6.75
CA ALA A 59 5.13 -0.74 7.28
C ALA A 59 5.12 -1.84 6.20
N LEU A 60 4.05 -1.90 5.40
CA LEU A 60 3.94 -2.85 4.29
C LEU A 60 4.88 -2.45 3.15
N THR A 61 5.00 -1.17 2.82
CA THR A 61 5.96 -0.66 1.83
C THR A 61 7.40 -1.10 2.12
N GLU A 62 7.89 -0.94 3.36
CA GLU A 62 9.23 -1.39 3.78
C GLU A 62 9.41 -2.91 3.54
N ALA A 63 8.38 -3.69 3.87
CA ALA A 63 8.42 -5.14 3.72
C ALA A 63 8.43 -5.58 2.25
N LEU A 64 7.61 -4.94 1.41
CA LEU A 64 7.59 -5.17 -0.04
C LEU A 64 8.95 -4.85 -0.65
N LEU A 65 9.53 -3.68 -0.33
CA LEU A 65 10.87 -3.30 -0.80
C LEU A 65 11.95 -4.30 -0.36
N GLY A 66 11.82 -4.87 0.83
CA GLY A 66 12.69 -5.94 1.34
C GLY A 66 12.75 -7.19 0.45
N GLU A 67 11.68 -7.49 -0.29
CA GLU A 67 11.62 -8.62 -1.25
C GLU A 67 12.32 -8.30 -2.58
N GLY A 68 12.84 -7.08 -2.76
CA GLY A 68 13.54 -6.66 -3.98
C GLY A 68 12.61 -6.40 -5.17
N VAL A 69 11.35 -6.07 -4.92
CA VAL A 69 10.40 -5.60 -5.93
C VAL A 69 10.48 -4.08 -6.09
N ARG A 70 9.91 -3.57 -7.19
CA ARG A 70 9.60 -2.15 -7.31
C ARG A 70 8.20 -1.89 -6.78
N VAL A 71 8.02 -0.84 -5.99
CA VAL A 71 6.72 -0.47 -5.41
C VAL A 71 6.23 0.85 -6.02
N ILE A 72 4.97 0.88 -6.41
CA ILE A 72 4.22 2.09 -6.74
C ILE A 72 3.21 2.28 -5.61
N ALA A 73 3.39 3.32 -4.80
CA ALA A 73 2.57 3.59 -3.63
C ALA A 73 1.66 4.79 -3.90
N ILE A 74 0.34 4.62 -3.76
CA ILE A 74 -0.63 5.71 -3.90
C ILE A 74 -1.13 6.09 -2.50
N GLU A 75 -0.73 7.27 -2.01
CA GLU A 75 -1.06 7.77 -0.68
C GLU A 75 -1.74 9.12 -0.76
N LYS A 76 -2.88 9.26 -0.09
CA LYS A 76 -3.66 10.49 -0.08
C LYS A 76 -3.17 11.49 0.97
N ASP A 77 -2.66 11.00 2.09
CA ASP A 77 -2.15 11.83 3.17
C ASP A 77 -0.78 12.40 2.81
N GLU A 78 -0.74 13.70 2.50
CA GLU A 78 0.48 14.42 2.11
C GLU A 78 1.68 14.17 3.04
N VAL A 79 1.46 14.15 4.36
CA VAL A 79 2.57 14.00 5.31
C VAL A 79 3.13 12.59 5.26
N LEU A 80 2.27 11.58 5.12
CA LEU A 80 2.69 10.19 5.00
C LEU A 80 3.32 9.92 3.63
N ALA A 81 2.77 10.48 2.55
CA ALA A 81 3.36 10.39 1.22
C ALA A 81 4.80 10.93 1.20
N ARG A 82 5.02 12.13 1.74
CA ARG A 82 6.36 12.72 1.88
C ARG A 82 7.29 11.88 2.76
N HIS A 83 6.76 11.22 3.79
CA HIS A 83 7.56 10.32 4.59
C HIS A 83 8.03 9.10 3.78
N LEU A 84 7.13 8.48 3.02
CA LEU A 84 7.42 7.28 2.22
C LEU A 84 8.55 7.50 1.22
N GLU A 85 8.67 8.69 0.64
CA GLU A 85 9.77 9.04 -0.28
C GLU A 85 11.15 8.78 0.34
N ARG A 86 11.28 8.86 1.68
CA ARG A 86 12.56 8.60 2.39
C ARG A 86 12.93 7.11 2.41
N LEU A 87 11.98 6.22 2.12
CA LEU A 87 12.22 4.78 1.99
C LEU A 87 12.84 4.43 0.64
N ASP A 88 12.79 5.34 -0.34
CA ASP A 88 13.38 5.10 -1.65
C ASP A 88 14.91 5.26 -1.59
N SER A 89 15.61 4.12 -1.59
CA SER A 89 17.07 4.08 -1.54
C SER A 89 17.71 3.66 -2.85
N ARG A 90 16.93 3.13 -3.81
CA ARG A 90 17.42 2.48 -5.04
C ARG A 90 16.51 2.67 -6.26
N ASP A 91 15.78 3.77 -6.33
CA ASP A 91 14.75 4.03 -7.36
C ASP A 91 13.71 2.88 -7.44
N SER A 92 13.51 2.20 -6.31
CA SER A 92 12.64 1.03 -6.16
C SER A 92 11.27 1.41 -5.63
N LEU A 93 11.05 2.67 -5.26
CA LEU A 93 9.78 3.19 -4.79
C LEU A 93 9.34 4.41 -5.60
N ARG A 94 8.12 4.38 -6.12
CA ARG A 94 7.45 5.54 -6.71
C ARG A 94 6.26 5.90 -5.84
N VAL A 95 6.30 7.06 -5.19
CA VAL A 95 5.17 7.59 -4.42
C VAL A 95 4.32 8.50 -5.30
N ILE A 96 3.01 8.28 -5.30
CA ILE A 96 2.01 9.12 -5.96
C ILE A 96 1.13 9.69 -4.84
N GLN A 97 1.33 10.98 -4.54
CA GLN A 97 0.50 11.69 -3.56
C GLN A 97 -0.84 12.10 -4.20
N GLU A 98 -1.84 11.21 -4.17
CA GLU A 98 -3.17 11.46 -4.71
C GLU A 98 -4.21 10.55 -4.07
N ASP A 99 -5.47 10.97 -4.09
CA ASP A 99 -6.59 10.07 -3.83
C ASP A 99 -6.71 9.04 -4.96
N ILE A 100 -6.65 7.75 -4.63
CA ILE A 100 -6.79 6.66 -5.60
C ILE A 100 -8.00 6.81 -6.54
N ARG A 101 -9.06 7.49 -6.09
CA ARG A 101 -10.28 7.76 -6.89
C ARG A 101 -10.06 8.75 -8.04
N HIS A 102 -8.97 9.52 -8.01
CA HIS A 102 -8.60 10.47 -9.04
C HIS A 102 -7.46 9.96 -9.93
N VAL A 103 -6.87 8.80 -9.60
CA VAL A 103 -5.79 8.21 -10.38
C VAL A 103 -6.38 7.39 -11.52
N ASP A 104 -5.98 7.71 -12.75
CA ASP A 104 -6.23 6.84 -13.91
C ASP A 104 -5.31 5.62 -13.84
N LEU A 105 -5.78 4.58 -13.15
CA LEU A 105 -5.03 3.33 -12.97
C LEU A 105 -4.76 2.61 -14.29
N ALA A 106 -5.67 2.68 -15.27
CA ALA A 106 -5.45 2.04 -16.56
C ALA A 106 -4.22 2.65 -17.26
N LYS A 107 -4.19 3.98 -17.36
CA LYS A 107 -3.08 4.72 -17.95
C LYS A 107 -1.77 4.58 -17.16
N LEU A 108 -1.87 4.53 -15.84
CA LEU A 108 -0.71 4.30 -14.98
C LEU A 108 -0.10 2.92 -15.29
N LEU A 109 -0.91 1.86 -15.28
CA LEU A 109 -0.44 0.49 -15.44
C LEU A 109 -0.03 0.14 -16.87
N GLU A 110 -0.55 0.83 -17.89
CA GLU A 110 -0.09 0.70 -19.28
C GLU A 110 1.41 0.93 -19.44
N ARG A 111 1.99 1.80 -18.60
CA ARG A 111 3.43 2.14 -18.65
C ARG A 111 4.30 1.19 -17.82
N GLU A 112 3.69 0.47 -16.88
CA GLU A 112 4.40 -0.32 -15.85
C GLU A 112 4.38 -1.82 -16.17
N GLY A 113 3.57 -2.25 -17.13
CA GLY A 113 3.40 -3.66 -17.49
C GLY A 113 2.44 -4.37 -16.55
N LYS A 114 2.65 -5.68 -16.34
CA LYS A 114 1.85 -6.45 -15.38
C LYS A 114 2.34 -6.20 -13.96
N VAL A 115 1.42 -5.88 -13.06
CA VAL A 115 1.70 -5.62 -11.65
C VAL A 115 0.96 -6.60 -10.74
N LYS A 116 1.45 -6.75 -9.52
CA LYS A 116 0.67 -7.33 -8.42
C LYS A 116 0.13 -6.20 -7.55
N VAL A 117 -1.08 -6.32 -7.03
CA VAL A 117 -1.61 -5.36 -6.06
C VAL A 117 -1.51 -5.98 -4.68
N VAL A 118 -0.80 -5.32 -3.76
CA VAL A 118 -0.68 -5.76 -2.37
C VAL A 118 -0.96 -4.56 -1.48
N ALA A 119 -2.06 -4.60 -0.73
CA ALA A 119 -2.50 -3.41 0.01
C ALA A 119 -3.36 -3.74 1.23
N ASN A 120 -3.18 -2.95 2.29
CA ASN A 120 -4.16 -2.80 3.36
C ASN A 120 -5.06 -1.60 3.05
N ILE A 121 -6.17 -1.85 2.36
CA ILE A 121 -6.96 -0.77 1.78
C ILE A 121 -7.91 -0.12 2.81
N PRO A 122 -8.20 1.19 2.67
CA PRO A 122 -9.18 1.85 3.52
C PRO A 122 -10.58 1.27 3.30
N TYR A 123 -11.21 0.80 4.38
CA TYR A 123 -12.47 0.05 4.29
C TYR A 123 -13.63 0.84 3.66
N SER A 124 -13.64 2.17 3.81
CA SER A 124 -14.69 3.03 3.26
C SER A 124 -14.74 3.08 1.75
N ILE A 125 -13.69 2.64 1.05
CA ILE A 125 -13.62 2.65 -0.42
C ILE A 125 -13.40 1.26 -1.03
N THR A 126 -13.43 0.18 -0.24
CA THR A 126 -13.13 -1.17 -0.72
C THR A 126 -13.96 -1.58 -1.94
N GLY A 127 -15.28 -1.38 -1.90
CA GLY A 127 -16.16 -1.75 -3.01
C GLY A 127 -15.80 -1.00 -4.31
N LEU A 128 -15.53 0.29 -4.22
CA LEU A 128 -15.09 1.11 -5.35
C LEU A 128 -13.73 0.66 -5.89
N LEU A 129 -12.78 0.34 -5.01
CA LEU A 129 -11.48 -0.18 -5.40
C LEU A 129 -11.60 -1.50 -6.14
N LEU A 130 -12.40 -2.45 -5.65
CA LEU A 130 -12.63 -3.72 -6.35
C LEU A 130 -13.26 -3.50 -7.73
N GLN A 131 -14.27 -2.62 -7.84
CA GLN A 131 -14.88 -2.26 -9.13
C GLN A 131 -13.87 -1.62 -10.10
N THR A 132 -12.86 -0.92 -9.58
CA THR A 132 -11.82 -0.29 -10.40
C THR A 132 -10.71 -1.27 -10.79
N LEU A 133 -10.31 -2.16 -9.89
CA LEU A 133 -9.18 -3.08 -10.09
C LEU A 133 -9.55 -4.30 -10.92
N LEU A 134 -10.73 -4.90 -10.69
CA LEU A 134 -11.12 -6.15 -11.36
C LEU A 134 -11.16 -6.03 -12.90
N PRO A 135 -11.66 -4.94 -13.51
CA PRO A 135 -11.60 -4.75 -14.96
C PRO A 135 -10.19 -4.62 -15.54
N LEU A 136 -9.19 -4.31 -14.70
CA LEU A 136 -7.80 -4.13 -15.11
C LEU A 136 -7.00 -5.45 -15.17
N GLY A 137 -7.66 -6.61 -15.24
CA GLY A 137 -7.02 -7.92 -15.26
C GLY A 137 -5.97 -8.14 -16.36
N LYS A 138 -5.99 -7.37 -17.46
CA LYS A 138 -4.89 -7.37 -18.45
C LYS A 138 -3.56 -6.84 -17.88
N HIS A 139 -3.63 -5.94 -16.91
CA HIS A 139 -2.49 -5.29 -16.24
C HIS A 139 -2.21 -5.87 -14.86
N ILE A 140 -3.14 -6.60 -14.24
CA ILE A 140 -3.00 -7.10 -12.87
C ILE A 140 -2.81 -8.63 -12.90
N GLN A 141 -1.68 -9.08 -12.36
CA GLN A 141 -1.34 -10.50 -12.23
C GLN A 141 -2.06 -11.15 -11.04
N SER A 142 -2.13 -10.46 -9.91
CA SER A 142 -2.84 -10.92 -8.72
C SER A 142 -3.22 -9.76 -7.78
N LEU A 143 -4.23 -9.99 -6.95
CA LEU A 143 -4.71 -9.07 -5.92
C LEU A 143 -4.53 -9.73 -4.54
N HIS A 144 -3.82 -9.07 -3.63
CA HIS A 144 -3.62 -9.50 -2.25
C HIS A 144 -4.00 -8.34 -1.31
N LEU A 145 -5.26 -8.36 -0.87
CA LEU A 145 -5.87 -7.23 -0.17
C LEU A 145 -6.25 -7.62 1.25
N MET A 146 -6.05 -6.72 2.22
CA MET A 146 -6.70 -6.82 3.51
C MET A 146 -8.02 -6.04 3.47
N VAL A 147 -9.13 -6.74 3.72
CA VAL A 147 -10.49 -6.19 3.67
C VAL A 147 -11.27 -6.57 4.92
N GLN A 148 -12.42 -5.93 5.15
CA GLN A 148 -13.36 -6.40 6.18
C GLN A 148 -13.87 -7.79 5.83
N LYS A 149 -14.08 -8.63 6.85
CA LYS A 149 -14.54 -10.01 6.69
C LYS A 149 -15.80 -10.12 5.80
N GLU A 150 -16.79 -9.25 6.03
CA GLU A 150 -18.05 -9.20 5.27
C GLU A 150 -17.87 -8.90 3.78
N VAL A 151 -16.73 -8.32 3.39
CA VAL A 151 -16.40 -8.07 1.98
C VAL A 151 -15.63 -9.24 1.35
N ALA A 152 -14.99 -10.05 2.18
CA ALA A 152 -14.26 -11.24 1.74
C ALA A 152 -15.17 -12.47 1.57
N ASP A 153 -16.21 -12.59 2.41
CA ASP A 153 -17.24 -13.63 2.36
C ASP A 153 -18.23 -13.39 1.20
#